data_AF-A0A961YJQ8-F1
#
_entry.id   AF-A0A961YJQ8-F1
#
_cell.length_a   1.000
_cell.length_b   1.000
_cell.length_c   1.000
_cell.angle_alpha   90.00
_cell.angle_beta   90.00
_cell.angle_gamma   90.00
#
_symmetry.space_group_name_H-M   'P 1'
#
loop_
_entity.id
_entity.type
_entity.pdbx_description
1 polymer ?
#
loop_
_entity_poly.entity_id
_entity_poly.type
_entity_poly.pdbx_seq_one_letter_code
_entity_poly.pdbx_strand_id
1 'polypeptide(L)'
;AAFGPKNIIWAVAQGQQAAISIDAFCNGRDVAERPPPHVTLGSQKMGIHEWSYDNEISLEERRKVPLRDQVVALADISAEVELGFDREIGYEETQRCLNCDVQTVFTDKLCIECDACVDICPTDCITFTSNGPEADLRHRLTAPASNLEQAIYVSAALKTGRIMAKDEDVCLHCGLCAERCPTGAWDMRKFLLDMAHAGEAGRYQ
;
A
#
# COMPACT_ATOMS: atom_id res chain seq x y z
N ALA A 1 -23.70 19.62 -11.23
CA ALA A 1 -22.82 20.34 -12.17
C ALA A 1 -21.81 19.34 -12.75
N ALA A 2 -21.41 19.48 -14.01
CA ALA A 2 -20.31 18.71 -14.58
C ALA A 2 -18.98 19.40 -14.26
N PHE A 3 -17.96 18.65 -13.81
CA PHE A 3 -16.67 19.19 -13.34
C PHE A 3 -15.68 19.55 -14.47
N GLY A 4 -16.13 19.59 -15.72
CA GLY A 4 -15.28 19.79 -16.90
C GLY A 4 -14.55 18.51 -17.35
N PRO A 5 -13.71 18.60 -18.38
CA PRO A 5 -13.02 17.45 -18.96
C PRO A 5 -12.03 16.84 -17.97
N LYS A 6 -12.18 15.53 -17.74
CA LYS A 6 -11.28 14.69 -16.93
C LYS A 6 -11.10 13.32 -17.61
N ASN A 7 -10.11 12.55 -17.18
CA ASN A 7 -9.92 11.19 -17.67
C ASN A 7 -11.02 10.25 -17.15
N ILE A 8 -11.09 9.04 -17.71
CA ILE A 8 -12.13 8.05 -17.37
C ILE A 8 -12.10 7.64 -15.90
N ILE A 9 -10.93 7.60 -15.26
CA ILE A 9 -10.77 7.25 -13.84
C ILE A 9 -11.54 8.25 -12.97
N TRP A 10 -11.34 9.55 -13.23
CA TRP A 10 -12.07 10.61 -12.54
C TRP A 10 -13.55 10.58 -12.84
N ALA A 11 -13.96 10.25 -14.07
CA ALA A 11 -15.37 10.14 -14.44
C ALA A 11 -16.08 9.04 -13.64
N VAL A 12 -15.46 7.85 -13.52
CA VAL A 12 -15.98 6.74 -12.72
C VAL A 12 -16.05 7.11 -11.24
N ALA A 13 -14.98 7.68 -10.68
CA ALA A 13 -14.95 8.12 -9.28
C ALA A 13 -16.04 9.15 -8.98
N GLN A 14 -16.23 10.14 -9.86
CA GLN A 14 -17.29 11.15 -9.74
C GLN A 14 -18.69 10.51 -9.84
N GLY A 15 -18.87 9.51 -10.70
CA GLY A 15 -20.11 8.76 -10.82
C GLY A 15 -20.50 8.06 -9.51
N GLN A 16 -19.54 7.39 -8.87
CA GLN A 16 -19.75 6.76 -7.56
C GLN A 16 -20.13 7.78 -6.48
N GLN A 17 -19.42 8.92 -6.44
CA GLN A 17 -19.70 10.01 -5.48
C GLN A 17 -21.09 10.64 -5.71
N ALA A 18 -21.51 10.75 -6.97
CA ALA A 18 -22.86 11.20 -7.32
C ALA A 18 -23.93 10.20 -6.87
N ALA A 19 -23.69 8.90 -7.07
CA ALA A 19 -24.60 7.84 -6.62
C ALA A 19 -24.82 7.88 -5.09
N ILE A 20 -23.76 8.05 -4.29
CA ILE A 20 -23.85 8.20 -2.84
C ILE A 20 -24.72 9.41 -2.47
N SER A 21 -24.51 10.54 -3.14
CA SER A 21 -25.26 11.78 -2.88
C SER A 21 -26.74 11.65 -3.26
N ILE A 22 -27.05 10.96 -4.37
CA ILE A 22 -28.42 10.67 -4.80
C ILE A 22 -29.11 9.75 -3.80
N ASP A 23 -28.44 8.68 -3.35
CA ASP A 23 -28.97 7.77 -2.34
C ASP A 23 -29.26 8.49 -1.02
N ALA A 24 -28.33 9.34 -0.54
CA ALA A 24 -28.53 10.15 0.66
C ALA A 24 -29.76 11.04 0.53
N PHE A 25 -29.88 11.78 -0.59
CA PHE A 25 -31.02 12.64 -0.86
C PHE A 25 -32.36 11.87 -0.87
N CYS A 26 -32.41 10.74 -1.59
CA CYS A 26 -33.61 9.91 -1.68
C CYS A 26 -34.06 9.32 -0.33
N ASN A 27 -33.13 9.13 0.62
CA ASN A 27 -33.40 8.62 1.95
C ASN A 27 -33.53 9.71 3.03
N GLY A 28 -33.57 11.00 2.65
CA GLY A 28 -33.67 12.11 3.60
C GLY A 28 -32.44 12.31 4.49
N ARG A 29 -31.29 11.77 4.09
CA ARG A 29 -29.98 11.95 4.75
C ARG A 29 -29.29 13.20 4.18
N ASP A 30 -28.32 13.74 4.91
CA ASP A 30 -27.53 14.88 4.44
C ASP A 30 -26.63 14.46 3.26
N VAL A 31 -26.72 15.18 2.15
CA VAL A 31 -25.90 14.96 0.95
C VAL A 31 -24.43 15.37 1.14
N ALA A 32 -24.15 16.19 2.16
CA ALA A 32 -22.79 16.54 2.55
C ALA A 32 -22.11 15.41 3.35
N GLU A 33 -22.88 14.49 3.92
CA GLU A 33 -22.35 13.34 4.66
C GLU A 33 -21.85 12.27 3.69
N ARG A 34 -20.52 12.24 3.51
CA ARG A 34 -19.86 11.25 2.66
C ARG A 34 -19.08 10.28 3.53
N PRO A 35 -19.51 9.00 3.62
CA PRO A 35 -18.75 8.03 4.37
C PRO A 35 -17.34 7.89 3.76
N PRO A 36 -16.29 7.94 4.59
CA PRO A 36 -14.95 7.61 4.13
C PRO A 36 -14.90 6.14 3.67
N PRO A 37 -13.94 5.76 2.81
CA PRO A 37 -13.68 4.36 2.56
C PRO A 37 -13.31 3.65 3.87
N HIS A 38 -13.69 2.39 3.98
CA HIS A 38 -13.23 1.54 5.07
C HIS A 38 -11.82 1.04 4.76
N VAL A 39 -10.90 1.25 5.69
CA VAL A 39 -9.51 0.83 5.56
C VAL A 39 -9.10 0.01 6.78
N THR A 40 -8.45 -1.12 6.53
CA THR A 40 -7.90 -1.95 7.61
C THR A 40 -6.50 -2.46 7.27
N LEU A 41 -5.76 -2.81 8.32
CA LEU A 41 -4.45 -3.43 8.25
C LEU A 41 -4.48 -4.73 9.04
N GLY A 42 -4.29 -5.85 8.35
CA GLY A 42 -4.24 -7.18 8.97
C GLY A 42 -2.83 -7.76 8.92
N SER A 43 -2.30 -8.25 10.05
CA SER A 43 -1.00 -8.93 10.07
C SER A 43 -0.99 -10.12 9.11
N GLN A 44 0.11 -10.27 8.38
CA GLN A 44 0.37 -11.39 7.47
C GLN A 44 1.28 -12.44 8.12
N LYS A 45 1.58 -12.30 9.41
CA LYS A 45 2.46 -13.20 10.14
C LYS A 45 1.70 -14.48 10.49
N MET A 46 2.16 -15.62 9.98
CA MET A 46 1.59 -16.95 10.24
C MET A 46 2.34 -17.70 11.36
N GLY A 47 3.62 -17.37 11.54
CA GLY A 47 4.49 -17.95 12.56
C GLY A 47 5.65 -17.00 12.88
N ILE A 48 6.60 -17.42 13.71
CA ILE A 48 7.74 -16.56 14.09
C ILE A 48 8.58 -16.18 12.86
N HIS A 49 8.73 -17.11 11.91
CA HIS A 49 9.52 -17.00 10.68
C HIS A 49 8.73 -17.36 9.42
N GLU A 50 7.41 -17.12 9.44
CA GLU A 50 6.52 -17.52 8.35
C GLU A 50 5.50 -16.43 8.05
N TRP A 51 5.43 -16.05 6.77
CA TRP A 51 4.50 -15.08 6.21
C TRP A 51 3.44 -15.79 5.37
N SER A 52 2.28 -15.16 5.22
CA SER A 52 1.22 -15.63 4.31
C SER A 52 1.46 -15.29 2.83
N TYR A 53 2.63 -14.74 2.48
CA TYR A 53 2.99 -14.31 1.12
C TYR A 53 4.47 -14.54 0.83
N ASP A 54 4.80 -14.70 -0.46
CA ASP A 54 6.18 -14.81 -0.96
C ASP A 54 6.76 -13.44 -1.24
N ASN A 55 7.99 -13.17 -0.79
CA ASN A 55 8.63 -11.86 -0.94
C ASN A 55 9.77 -11.83 -1.98
N GLU A 56 10.00 -12.94 -2.68
CA GLU A 56 11.02 -13.01 -3.73
C GLU A 56 10.50 -12.38 -5.03
N ILE A 57 11.28 -11.46 -5.61
CA ILE A 57 10.94 -10.84 -6.89
C ILE A 57 11.34 -11.74 -8.05
N SER A 58 10.47 -11.90 -9.03
CA SER A 58 10.80 -12.58 -10.29
C SER A 58 11.61 -11.64 -11.19
N LEU A 59 12.77 -12.12 -11.65
CA LEU A 59 13.63 -11.40 -12.60
C LEU A 59 13.27 -11.65 -14.06
N GLU A 60 12.24 -12.45 -14.34
CA GLU A 60 11.79 -12.70 -15.70
C GLU A 60 11.24 -11.42 -16.36
N GLU A 61 11.33 -11.34 -17.68
CA GLU A 61 10.67 -10.27 -18.41
C GLU A 61 9.14 -10.46 -18.42
N ARG A 62 8.40 -9.35 -18.48
CA ARG A 62 6.95 -9.39 -18.62
C ARG A 62 6.56 -10.15 -19.88
N ARG A 63 5.72 -11.18 -19.74
CA ARG A 63 5.16 -11.90 -20.88
C ARG A 63 4.24 -10.99 -21.70
N LYS A 64 4.31 -11.12 -23.02
CA LYS A 64 3.43 -10.38 -23.94
C LYS A 64 2.03 -10.97 -23.89
N VAL A 65 1.03 -10.11 -23.74
CA VAL A 65 -0.39 -10.51 -23.83
C VAL A 65 -0.64 -11.05 -25.24
N PRO A 66 -1.21 -12.26 -25.38
CA PRO A 66 -1.64 -12.79 -26.67
C PRO A 66 -2.56 -11.82 -27.40
N LEU A 67 -2.25 -11.58 -28.67
CA LEU A 67 -3.02 -10.70 -29.54
C LEU A 67 -3.75 -11.51 -30.61
N ARG A 68 -4.92 -11.04 -31.00
CA ARG A 68 -5.61 -11.51 -32.20
C ARG A 68 -4.77 -11.20 -33.43
N ASP A 69 -4.91 -12.05 -34.46
CA ASP A 69 -4.26 -11.82 -35.75
C ASP A 69 -4.61 -10.42 -36.29
N GLN A 70 -3.59 -9.72 -36.79
CA GLN A 70 -3.73 -8.32 -37.20
C GLN A 70 -4.67 -8.15 -38.39
N VAL A 71 -4.70 -9.10 -39.33
CA VAL A 71 -5.58 -9.01 -40.51
C VAL A 71 -7.03 -9.07 -40.06
N VAL A 72 -7.34 -9.95 -39.11
CA VAL A 72 -8.68 -10.07 -38.52
C VAL A 72 -9.04 -8.82 -37.69
N ALA A 73 -8.14 -8.38 -36.82
CA ALA A 73 -8.35 -7.22 -35.96
C ALA A 73 -8.58 -5.91 -36.74
N LEU A 74 -7.89 -5.73 -37.88
CA LEU A 74 -8.04 -4.53 -38.72
C LEU A 74 -9.29 -4.57 -39.60
N ALA A 75 -9.83 -5.75 -39.88
CA ALA A 75 -11.02 -5.92 -40.70
C ALA A 75 -12.33 -5.69 -39.93
N ASP A 76 -12.32 -5.88 -38.61
CA ASP A 76 -13.50 -5.77 -37.74
C ASP A 76 -13.20 -4.91 -36.51
N ILE A 77 -13.75 -3.70 -36.45
CA ILE A 77 -13.58 -2.78 -35.32
C ILE A 77 -14.18 -3.31 -34.01
N SER A 78 -15.11 -4.26 -34.08
CA SER A 78 -15.72 -4.90 -32.91
C SER A 78 -14.94 -6.11 -32.39
N ALA A 79 -13.90 -6.53 -33.12
CA ALA A 79 -13.06 -7.65 -32.72
C ALA A 79 -12.15 -7.27 -31.54
N GLU A 80 -12.25 -8.03 -30.45
CA GLU A 80 -11.33 -7.93 -29.32
C GLU A 80 -9.89 -8.28 -29.74
N VAL A 81 -8.96 -7.35 -29.51
CA VAL A 81 -7.56 -7.48 -29.95
C VAL A 81 -6.70 -8.16 -28.90
N GLU A 82 -6.83 -7.76 -27.64
CA GLU A 82 -6.12 -8.38 -26.52
C GLU A 82 -6.91 -9.61 -26.06
N LEU A 83 -6.37 -10.80 -26.30
CA LEU A 83 -7.06 -12.05 -25.99
C LEU A 83 -6.88 -12.48 -24.51
N GLY A 84 -6.08 -11.71 -23.76
CA GLY A 84 -5.71 -12.05 -22.38
C GLY A 84 -4.76 -13.23 -22.28
N PHE A 85 -4.32 -13.53 -21.06
CA PHE A 85 -3.56 -14.75 -20.78
C PHE A 85 -4.50 -15.94 -20.62
N ASP A 86 -4.03 -17.12 -21.02
CA ASP A 86 -4.67 -18.35 -20.58
C ASP A 86 -4.51 -18.53 -19.05
N ARG A 87 -5.16 -19.56 -18.52
CA ARG A 87 -5.17 -19.82 -17.08
C ARG A 87 -3.78 -20.11 -16.51
N GLU A 88 -2.94 -20.82 -17.25
CA GLU A 88 -1.62 -21.26 -16.76
C GLU A 88 -0.66 -20.06 -16.72
N ILE A 89 -0.56 -19.33 -17.83
CA ILE A 89 0.25 -18.10 -17.91
C ILE A 89 -0.27 -17.06 -16.92
N GLY A 90 -1.59 -16.90 -16.82
CA GLY A 90 -2.21 -15.96 -15.88
C GLY A 90 -1.86 -16.30 -14.43
N TYR A 91 -1.90 -17.57 -14.05
CA TYR A 91 -1.50 -18.01 -12.71
C TYR A 91 -0.01 -17.71 -12.44
N GLU A 92 0.89 -18.11 -13.34
CA GLU A 92 2.33 -17.85 -13.20
C GLU A 92 2.64 -16.35 -13.11
N GLU A 93 1.98 -15.51 -13.92
CA GLU A 93 2.14 -14.05 -13.87
C GLU A 93 1.63 -13.46 -12.54
N THR A 94 0.57 -14.02 -11.95
CA THR A 94 0.06 -13.53 -10.64
C THR A 94 1.00 -13.85 -9.48
N GLN A 95 1.77 -14.94 -9.56
CA GLN A 95 2.77 -15.28 -8.53
C GLN A 95 3.96 -14.32 -8.50
N ARG A 96 4.07 -13.42 -9.49
CA ARG A 96 5.12 -12.38 -9.57
C ARG A 96 4.69 -11.07 -8.89
N CYS A 97 3.62 -11.09 -8.09
CA CYS A 97 3.11 -9.94 -7.36
C CYS A 97 4.20 -9.35 -6.46
N LEU A 98 4.36 -8.02 -6.48
CA LEU A 98 5.32 -7.31 -5.64
C LEU A 98 4.81 -7.05 -4.20
N ASN A 99 3.60 -7.53 -3.86
CA ASN A 99 2.98 -7.34 -2.55
C ASN A 99 2.94 -5.88 -2.08
N CYS A 100 2.68 -4.94 -3.01
CA CYS A 100 2.63 -3.51 -2.71
C CYS A 100 1.50 -3.12 -1.73
N ASP A 101 0.55 -4.01 -1.48
CA ASP A 101 -0.50 -3.90 -0.49
C ASP A 101 -0.04 -4.35 0.91
N VAL A 102 1.16 -4.90 1.08
CA VAL A 102 1.73 -5.26 2.39
C VAL A 102 2.63 -4.13 2.90
N GLN A 103 2.27 -3.58 4.06
CA GLN A 103 2.89 -2.39 4.64
C GLN A 103 3.73 -2.73 5.87
N THR A 104 4.90 -2.10 6.02
CA THR A 104 5.69 -2.18 7.26
C THR A 104 5.04 -1.32 8.35
N VAL A 105 4.60 -1.93 9.45
CA VAL A 105 3.92 -1.24 10.55
C VAL A 105 4.74 -1.35 11.83
N PHE A 106 4.99 -0.21 12.48
CA PHE A 106 5.69 -0.14 13.76
C PHE A 106 4.73 0.14 14.92
N THR A 107 4.84 -0.64 15.99
CA THR A 107 4.11 -0.44 17.25
C THR A 107 5.10 -0.08 18.36
N ASP A 108 5.19 1.21 18.64
CA ASP A 108 6.10 1.84 19.61
C ASP A 108 6.05 1.19 21.00
N LYS A 109 4.85 0.85 21.48
CA LYS A 109 4.63 0.26 22.82
C LYS A 109 5.27 -1.12 23.01
N LEU A 110 5.50 -1.85 21.93
CA LEU A 110 6.12 -3.17 21.95
C LEU A 110 7.64 -3.09 21.78
N CYS A 111 8.19 -1.95 21.37
CA CYS A 111 9.61 -1.78 21.14
C CYS A 111 10.38 -1.79 22.47
N ILE A 112 11.48 -2.54 22.49
CA ILE A 112 12.43 -2.59 23.62
C ILE A 112 13.78 -1.97 23.26
N GLU A 113 13.89 -1.34 22.09
CA GLU A 113 15.10 -0.64 21.63
C GLU A 113 16.35 -1.54 21.62
N CYS A 114 16.20 -2.77 21.11
CA CYS A 114 17.30 -3.74 20.97
C CYS A 114 18.13 -3.57 19.69
N ASP A 115 17.80 -2.59 18.85
CA ASP A 115 18.45 -2.25 17.57
C ASP A 115 18.53 -3.35 16.49
N ALA A 116 17.96 -4.53 16.74
CA ALA A 116 17.99 -5.65 15.79
C ALA A 116 17.36 -5.35 14.41
N CYS A 117 16.38 -4.43 14.35
CA CYS A 117 15.78 -3.98 13.09
C CYS A 117 16.64 -2.98 12.31
N VAL A 118 17.51 -2.24 13.00
CA VAL A 118 18.50 -1.35 12.39
C VAL A 118 19.60 -2.20 11.76
N ASP A 119 20.15 -3.14 12.53
CA ASP A 119 21.27 -4.00 12.10
C ASP A 119 20.96 -4.88 10.88
N ILE A 120 19.72 -5.36 10.76
CA ILE A 120 19.32 -6.24 9.64
C ILE A 120 18.90 -5.47 8.39
N CYS A 121 18.74 -4.14 8.48
CA CYS A 121 18.22 -3.35 7.38
C CYS A 121 19.25 -3.24 6.26
N PRO A 122 18.97 -3.73 5.02
CA PRO A 122 19.95 -3.71 3.94
C PRO A 122 20.21 -2.30 3.38
N THR A 123 19.36 -1.32 3.72
CA THR A 123 19.43 0.06 3.20
C THR A 123 19.62 1.10 4.31
N ASP A 124 19.87 0.68 5.54
CA ASP A 124 20.04 1.57 6.70
C ASP A 124 18.88 2.57 6.90
N CYS A 125 17.67 2.21 6.46
CA CYS A 125 16.53 3.12 6.44
C CYS A 125 15.88 3.36 7.81
N ILE A 126 16.30 2.68 8.89
CA ILE A 126 15.72 2.79 10.23
C ILE A 126 16.77 3.37 11.19
N THR A 127 16.37 4.38 11.98
CA THR A 127 17.23 5.01 12.98
C THR A 127 16.48 5.27 14.28
N PHE A 128 17.09 4.92 15.42
CA PHE A 128 16.62 5.35 16.74
C PHE A 128 17.39 6.59 17.21
N THR A 129 16.72 7.72 17.36
CA THR A 129 17.37 9.01 17.66
C THR A 129 16.49 9.93 18.51
N SER A 130 17.03 11.05 18.99
CA SER A 130 16.23 12.07 19.65
C SER A 130 15.29 12.77 18.65
N ASN A 131 14.06 13.03 19.06
CA ASN A 131 13.10 13.77 18.24
C ASN A 131 13.57 15.22 18.01
N GLY A 132 13.09 15.86 16.94
CA GLY A 132 13.45 17.22 16.59
C GLY A 132 12.78 17.69 15.31
N PRO A 133 13.03 18.94 14.87
CA PRO A 133 12.55 19.45 13.60
C PRO A 133 13.00 18.54 12.45
N GLU A 134 12.10 18.27 11.49
CA GLU A 134 12.36 17.32 10.41
C GLU A 134 13.61 17.67 9.58
N ALA A 135 13.82 18.97 9.31
CA ALA A 135 14.98 19.47 8.57
C ALA A 135 16.32 19.07 9.23
N ASP A 136 16.37 19.02 10.56
CA ASP A 136 17.53 18.54 11.31
C ASP A 136 17.55 17.02 11.38
N LEU A 137 16.39 16.39 11.64
CA LEU A 137 16.25 14.94 11.74
C LEU A 137 16.78 14.21 10.50
N ARG A 138 16.46 14.70 9.29
CA ARG A 138 16.89 14.12 8.00
C ARG A 138 18.40 13.93 7.89
N HIS A 139 19.19 14.81 8.51
CA HIS A 139 20.65 14.74 8.48
C HIS A 139 21.24 13.84 9.58
N ARG A 140 20.45 13.50 10.61
CA ARG A 140 20.87 12.65 11.74
C ARG A 140 20.51 11.18 11.59
N LEU A 141 19.77 10.81 10.54
CA LEU A 141 19.47 9.42 10.21
C LEU A 141 20.74 8.68 9.78
N THR A 142 20.78 7.36 9.97
CA THR A 142 21.91 6.50 9.58
C THR A 142 22.25 6.69 8.11
N ALA A 143 21.23 6.68 7.24
CA ALA A 143 21.29 7.15 5.87
C ALA A 143 20.56 8.51 5.77
N PRO A 144 21.23 9.60 5.37
CA PRO A 144 20.58 10.91 5.27
C PRO A 144 19.41 10.94 4.27
N ALA A 145 18.21 11.33 4.74
CA ALA A 145 16.99 11.38 3.95
C ALA A 145 16.92 12.65 3.09
N SER A 146 17.52 12.59 1.90
CA SER A 146 17.66 13.73 0.99
C SER A 146 16.40 14.06 0.17
N ASN A 147 15.50 13.09 -0.03
CA ASN A 147 14.25 13.31 -0.75
C ASN A 147 13.21 14.02 0.15
N LEU A 148 12.91 15.28 -0.16
CA LEU A 148 11.94 16.09 0.58
C LEU A 148 10.49 15.85 0.15
N GLU A 149 10.26 15.21 -0.99
CA GLU A 149 8.92 14.86 -1.46
C GLU A 149 8.35 13.65 -0.71
N GLN A 150 9.24 12.80 -0.17
CA GLN A 150 8.88 11.64 0.62
C GLN A 150 8.97 11.95 2.13
N ALA A 151 7.89 11.62 2.85
CA ALA A 151 7.83 11.80 4.29
C ALA A 151 8.67 10.75 5.03
N ILE A 152 9.27 11.15 6.15
CA ILE A 152 9.89 10.21 7.09
C ILE A 152 8.79 9.63 7.98
N TYR A 153 8.78 8.31 8.12
CA TYR A 153 7.88 7.65 9.06
C TYR A 153 8.46 7.71 10.48
N VAL A 154 7.82 8.48 11.36
CA VAL A 154 8.30 8.75 12.73
C VAL A 154 7.33 8.16 13.76
N SER A 155 7.85 7.39 14.71
CA SER A 155 7.06 6.85 15.82
C SER A 155 6.76 7.88 16.90
N ALA A 156 5.84 7.54 17.80
CA ALA A 156 5.75 8.18 19.11
C ALA A 156 7.05 7.99 19.92
N ALA A 157 7.19 8.74 21.01
CA ALA A 157 8.33 8.62 21.92
C ALA A 157 8.38 7.22 22.55
N LEU A 158 9.55 6.62 22.52
CA LEU A 158 9.86 5.32 23.11
C LEU A 158 10.19 5.46 24.59
N LYS A 159 10.43 4.33 25.27
CA LYS A 159 10.68 4.30 26.72
C LYS A 159 11.91 5.13 27.13
N THR A 160 12.92 5.23 26.27
CA THR A 160 14.10 6.07 26.52
C THR A 160 13.89 7.55 26.18
N GLY A 161 12.75 7.93 25.59
CA GLY A 161 12.50 9.27 25.05
C GLY A 161 13.01 9.48 23.62
N ARG A 162 13.70 8.49 23.02
CA ARG A 162 14.02 8.47 21.59
C ARG A 162 12.77 8.22 20.74
N ILE A 163 12.90 8.40 19.43
CA ILE A 163 11.94 7.99 18.40
C ILE A 163 12.56 6.95 17.48
N MET A 164 11.73 6.15 16.84
CA MET A 164 12.07 5.43 15.61
C MET A 164 11.75 6.36 14.44
N ALA A 165 12.73 6.60 13.58
CA ALA A 165 12.55 7.25 12.30
C ALA A 165 12.90 6.25 11.18
N LYS A 166 12.02 6.13 10.19
CA LYS A 166 12.19 5.29 9.02
C LYS A 166 12.08 6.12 7.75
N ASP A 167 13.11 6.08 6.92
CA ASP A 167 13.08 6.68 5.60
C ASP A 167 12.35 5.73 4.63
N GLU A 168 11.16 6.13 4.17
CA GLU A 168 10.38 5.35 3.22
C GLU A 168 10.95 5.43 1.79
N ASP A 169 11.79 6.42 1.47
CA ASP A 169 12.37 6.59 0.12
C ASP A 169 13.30 5.43 -0.25
N VAL A 170 14.07 4.96 0.72
CA VAL A 170 15.06 3.89 0.55
C VAL A 170 14.61 2.55 1.15
N CYS A 171 13.39 2.47 1.69
CA CYS A 171 12.87 1.21 2.21
C CYS A 171 12.41 0.29 1.07
N LEU A 172 12.92 -0.94 1.05
CA LEU A 172 12.55 -1.95 0.06
C LEU A 172 11.30 -2.76 0.43
N HIS A 173 10.65 -2.47 1.55
CA HIS A 173 9.52 -3.26 2.09
C HIS A 173 9.81 -4.77 2.22
N CYS A 174 11.08 -5.13 2.45
CA CYS A 174 11.55 -6.51 2.45
C CYS A 174 11.14 -7.35 3.69
N GLY A 175 10.50 -6.76 4.69
CA GLY A 175 10.03 -7.48 5.90
C GLY A 175 11.10 -7.96 6.88
N LEU A 176 12.40 -7.82 6.57
CA LEU A 176 13.49 -8.30 7.44
C LEU A 176 13.47 -7.68 8.86
N CYS A 177 13.03 -6.42 8.99
CA CYS A 177 12.87 -5.78 10.29
C CYS A 177 11.79 -6.46 11.15
N ALA A 178 10.69 -6.92 10.54
CA ALA A 178 9.60 -7.62 11.20
C ALA A 178 9.96 -9.08 11.53
N GLU A 179 10.75 -9.73 10.67
CA GLU A 179 11.33 -11.05 10.93
C GLU A 179 12.29 -11.04 12.12
N ARG A 180 13.15 -10.02 12.20
CA ARG A 180 14.17 -9.94 13.23
C ARG A 180 13.65 -9.43 14.57
N CYS A 181 12.49 -8.76 14.59
CA CYS A 181 11.97 -8.12 15.79
C CYS A 181 11.52 -9.16 16.84
N PRO A 182 12.17 -9.25 18.02
CA PRO A 182 11.84 -10.26 19.03
C PRO A 182 10.52 -10.01 19.76
N THR A 183 9.98 -8.79 19.69
CA THR A 183 8.75 -8.39 20.39
C THR A 183 7.55 -8.21 19.47
N GLY A 184 7.73 -8.36 18.15
CA GLY A 184 6.69 -8.03 17.16
C GLY A 184 6.35 -6.55 17.08
N ALA A 185 7.26 -5.66 17.51
CA ALA A 185 7.09 -4.21 17.33
C ALA A 185 7.07 -3.82 15.85
N TRP A 186 7.80 -4.54 15.00
CA TRP A 186 7.64 -4.48 13.54
C TRP A 186 6.77 -5.62 13.06
N ASP A 187 5.86 -5.32 12.14
CA ASP A 187 4.92 -6.26 11.53
C ASP A 187 4.73 -5.92 10.04
N MET A 188 4.39 -6.93 9.24
CA MET A 188 3.99 -6.75 7.84
C MET A 188 2.47 -6.92 7.77
N ARG A 189 1.75 -5.86 7.43
CA ARG A 189 0.29 -5.85 7.44
C ARG A 189 -0.28 -5.58 6.06
N LYS A 190 -1.19 -6.44 5.62
CA LYS A 190 -1.92 -6.25 4.37
C LYS A 190 -2.96 -5.15 4.54
N PHE A 191 -2.92 -4.20 3.63
CA PHE A 191 -3.88 -3.12 3.49
C PHE A 191 -5.11 -3.61 2.73
N LEU A 192 -6.28 -3.39 3.32
CA LEU A 192 -7.56 -3.57 2.66
C LEU A 192 -8.20 -2.21 2.49
N LEU A 193 -8.60 -1.91 1.26
CA LEU A 193 -9.41 -0.75 0.92
C LEU A 193 -10.78 -1.24 0.45
N ASP A 194 -11.82 -0.84 1.18
CA ASP A 194 -13.20 -1.01 0.74
C ASP A 194 -13.82 0.38 0.54
N MET A 195 -14.24 0.65 -0.70
CA MET A 195 -14.74 1.96 -1.08
C MET A 195 -16.20 2.08 -0.62
N ALA A 196 -16.57 3.25 -0.11
CA ALA A 196 -17.97 3.48 0.22
C ALA A 196 -18.81 3.52 -1.07
N HIS A 197 -19.88 2.73 -1.09
CA HIS A 197 -20.84 2.67 -2.19
C HIS A 197 -22.25 3.07 -1.76
N ALA A 198 -23.05 3.54 -2.73
CA ALA A 198 -24.45 3.88 -2.50
C ALA A 198 -25.24 2.66 -2.04
N GLY A 199 -26.15 2.84 -1.05
CA GLY A 199 -26.94 1.73 -0.50
C GLY A 199 -26.24 0.86 0.55
N GLU A 200 -24.96 1.10 0.87
CA GLU A 200 -24.21 0.35 1.88
C GLU A 200 -24.09 1.06 3.24
N ALA A 201 -24.77 2.20 3.39
CA ALA A 201 -24.82 2.92 4.66
C ALA A 201 -25.35 2.00 5.78
N GLY A 202 -24.45 1.57 6.65
CA GLY A 202 -24.74 0.69 7.79
C GLY A 202 -24.21 -0.75 7.70
N ARG A 203 -23.51 -1.15 6.63
CA ARG A 203 -22.94 -2.53 6.53
C ARG A 203 -21.67 -2.76 7.35
N TYR A 204 -20.95 -1.69 7.69
CA TYR A 204 -19.64 -1.77 8.35
C TYR A 204 -19.53 -0.88 9.60
N GLN A 205 -20.65 -0.64 10.30
CA GLN A 205 -20.64 -0.03 11.64
C GLN A 205 -20.29 -1.06 12.71
#